data_AF-A0A9Q4FKB0-F1
#
_entry.id   AF-A0A9Q4FKB0-F1
#
_cell.length_a   1.000
_cell.length_b   1.000
_cell.length_c   1.000
_cell.angle_alpha   90.00
_cell.angle_beta   90.00
_cell.angle_gamma   90.00
#
_symmetry.space_group_name_H-M   'P 1'
#
loop_
_entity.id
_entity.type
_entity.pdbx_description
1 polymer ?
#
loop_
_entity_poly.entity_id
_entity_poly.type
_entity_poly.pdbx_seq_one_letter_code
_entity_poly.pdbx_strand_id
1 'polypeptide(L)'
;MTALDISELQSALRSGHLTLTALVNTLTTHIDADDRPEVWIHRVPVAELLERAAALQSKAEALGESVYEQLPLFGVPFAVKDNFDVAGMPTTAACPAFAYVAKENAHVVQRLLDSGALLIGKTNLDQFATGLVGVRSPYGAVRNAHDPAYVSGGSSSGSAVAVARGYVSFALGTDTAGSGRVPAGFNGIVGLKPSLGLFSSRGIVPAFRTLDCPAVFPLELMQASQGAPGLAALHP
;
A
#
# COMPACT_ATOMS: atom_id res chain seq x y z
N MET A 1 6.47 -10.76 14.33
CA MET A 1 7.32 -9.91 13.46
C MET A 1 6.97 -8.47 13.75
N THR A 2 7.98 -7.69 14.09
CA THR A 2 7.90 -6.27 14.41
C THR A 2 7.28 -5.52 13.25
N ALA A 3 6.39 -4.60 13.58
CA ALA A 3 6.02 -3.44 12.79
C ALA A 3 7.09 -3.05 11.76
N LEU A 4 6.74 -2.92 10.47
CA LEU A 4 7.63 -2.33 9.47
C LEU A 4 7.64 -0.80 9.64
N ASP A 5 8.21 -0.33 10.75
CA ASP A 5 8.31 1.10 11.01
C ASP A 5 9.22 1.78 9.98
N ILE A 6 8.74 2.89 9.42
CA ILE A 6 9.44 3.60 8.34
C ILE A 6 10.79 4.15 8.85
N SER A 7 10.84 4.70 10.06
CA SER A 7 12.05 5.29 10.63
C SER A 7 13.09 4.23 10.93
N GLU A 8 12.68 3.11 11.54
CA GLU A 8 13.56 1.97 11.80
C GLU A 8 14.12 1.37 10.50
N LEU A 9 13.26 1.18 9.49
CA LEU A 9 13.65 0.66 8.19
C LEU A 9 14.68 1.57 7.50
N GLN A 10 14.42 2.88 7.47
CA GLN A 10 15.34 3.85 6.87
C GLN A 10 16.65 3.96 7.65
N SER A 11 16.62 3.86 8.96
CA SER A 11 17.84 3.81 9.80
C SER A 11 18.69 2.57 9.47
N ALA A 12 18.05 1.40 9.33
CA ALA A 12 18.74 0.15 8.97
C ALA A 12 19.31 0.19 7.54
N LEU A 13 18.58 0.76 6.59
CA LEU A 13 19.06 0.97 5.21
C LEU A 13 20.23 1.97 5.15
N ARG A 14 20.13 3.09 5.87
CA ARG A 14 21.17 4.14 5.89
C ARG A 14 22.47 3.63 6.49
N SER A 15 22.38 2.86 7.55
CA SER A 15 23.56 2.29 8.23
C SER A 15 24.14 1.05 7.53
N GLY A 16 23.49 0.54 6.48
CA GLY A 16 23.91 -0.67 5.76
C GLY A 16 23.66 -1.99 6.51
N HIS A 17 23.01 -1.96 7.68
CA HIS A 17 22.62 -3.18 8.41
C HIS A 17 21.56 -3.98 7.66
N LEU A 18 20.78 -3.32 6.80
CA LEU A 18 19.79 -3.93 5.93
C LEU A 18 20.05 -3.48 4.48
N THR A 19 19.99 -4.42 3.53
CA THR A 19 20.02 -4.10 2.10
C THR A 19 18.62 -4.20 1.51
N LEU A 20 18.35 -3.49 0.41
CA LEU A 20 17.04 -3.59 -0.28
C LEU A 20 16.73 -5.02 -0.74
N THR A 21 17.75 -5.74 -1.22
CA THR A 21 17.63 -7.16 -1.60
C THR A 21 17.25 -8.03 -0.41
N ALA A 22 17.90 -7.86 0.74
CA ALA A 22 17.57 -8.61 1.94
C ALA A 22 16.16 -8.27 2.45
N LEU A 23 15.76 -7.00 2.36
CA LEU A 23 14.41 -6.55 2.69
C LEU A 23 13.37 -7.24 1.80
N VAL A 24 13.53 -7.20 0.47
CA VAL A 24 12.61 -7.85 -0.48
C VAL A 24 12.48 -9.35 -0.20
N ASN A 25 13.59 -10.05 -0.02
CA ASN A 25 13.58 -11.49 0.25
C ASN A 25 12.89 -11.81 1.59
N THR A 26 13.18 -11.02 2.63
CA THR A 26 12.58 -11.21 3.96
C THR A 26 11.07 -10.97 3.93
N LEU A 27 10.63 -9.89 3.28
CA LEU A 27 9.22 -9.54 3.16
C LEU A 27 8.43 -10.58 2.37
N THR A 28 8.94 -10.99 1.21
CA THR A 28 8.27 -11.96 0.35
C THR A 28 8.16 -13.32 1.03
N THR A 29 9.24 -13.76 1.71
CA THR A 29 9.21 -14.97 2.54
C THR A 29 8.18 -14.88 3.66
N HIS A 30 8.09 -13.75 4.37
CA HIS A 30 7.08 -13.54 5.42
C HIS A 30 5.65 -13.58 4.87
N ILE A 31 5.39 -12.88 3.76
CA ILE A 31 4.08 -12.83 3.12
C ILE A 31 3.65 -14.24 2.67
N ASP A 32 4.55 -15.01 2.07
CA ASP A 32 4.27 -16.36 1.60
C ASP A 32 4.03 -17.33 2.78
N ALA A 33 4.79 -17.19 3.87
CA ALA A 33 4.65 -18.04 5.06
C ALA A 33 3.36 -17.82 5.85
N ASP A 34 2.75 -16.62 5.78
CA ASP A 34 1.49 -16.32 6.49
C ASP A 34 0.25 -16.91 5.79
N ASP A 35 0.39 -17.45 4.56
CA ASP A 35 -0.65 -18.13 3.79
C ASP A 35 -1.98 -17.35 3.73
N ARG A 36 -1.88 -16.07 3.33
CA ARG A 36 -3.03 -15.17 3.15
C ARG A 36 -3.17 -14.66 1.72
N PRO A 37 -3.39 -15.55 0.73
CA PRO A 37 -3.52 -15.15 -0.67
C PRO A 37 -4.67 -14.15 -0.88
N GLU A 38 -5.72 -14.22 -0.06
CA GLU A 38 -6.90 -13.36 -0.18
C GLU A 38 -6.63 -11.87 0.08
N VAL A 39 -5.48 -11.52 0.68
CA VAL A 39 -5.07 -10.12 0.89
C VAL A 39 -4.75 -9.43 -0.44
N TRP A 40 -4.39 -10.18 -1.47
CA TRP A 40 -3.84 -9.68 -2.72
C TRP A 40 -4.73 -10.04 -3.90
N ILE A 41 -4.93 -9.11 -4.83
CA ILE A 41 -5.44 -9.41 -6.17
C ILE A 41 -4.29 -9.60 -7.15
N HIS A 42 -3.23 -8.80 -6.99
CA HIS A 42 -2.03 -8.91 -7.81
C HIS A 42 -0.81 -8.61 -6.94
N ARG A 43 0.23 -9.44 -7.01
CA ARG A 43 1.53 -9.16 -6.36
C ARG A 43 2.57 -8.90 -7.42
N VAL A 44 3.45 -7.95 -7.17
CA VAL A 44 4.62 -7.75 -8.04
C VAL A 44 5.51 -9.00 -7.91
N PRO A 45 5.92 -9.63 -9.03
CA PRO A 45 6.81 -10.77 -8.98
C PRO A 45 8.11 -10.44 -8.25
N VAL A 46 8.66 -11.41 -7.50
CA VAL A 46 9.89 -11.20 -6.71
C VAL A 46 11.06 -10.75 -7.58
N ALA A 47 11.18 -11.28 -8.80
CA ALA A 47 12.20 -10.84 -9.76
C ALA A 47 12.09 -9.34 -10.08
N GLU A 48 10.88 -8.85 -10.35
CA GLU A 48 10.65 -7.41 -10.61
C GLU A 48 10.88 -6.55 -9.37
N LEU A 49 10.55 -7.05 -8.16
CA LEU A 49 10.87 -6.36 -6.91
C LEU A 49 12.39 -6.23 -6.71
N LEU A 50 13.15 -7.28 -7.03
CA LEU A 50 14.61 -7.27 -6.95
C LEU A 50 15.23 -6.35 -8.01
N GLU A 51 14.69 -6.28 -9.22
CA GLU A 51 15.11 -5.33 -10.24
C GLU A 51 14.87 -3.87 -9.80
N ARG A 52 13.70 -3.59 -9.20
CA ARG A 52 13.39 -2.27 -8.64
C ARG A 52 14.31 -1.93 -7.47
N ALA A 53 14.58 -2.89 -6.59
CA ALA A 53 15.53 -2.73 -5.48
C ALA A 53 16.93 -2.41 -6.00
N ALA A 54 17.41 -3.09 -7.04
CA ALA A 54 18.70 -2.80 -7.67
C ALA A 54 18.73 -1.40 -8.30
N ALA A 55 17.67 -0.99 -9.00
CA ALA A 55 17.57 0.34 -9.59
C ALA A 55 17.57 1.45 -8.53
N LEU A 56 16.88 1.23 -7.39
CA LEU A 56 16.93 2.14 -6.25
C LEU A 56 18.33 2.18 -5.62
N GLN A 57 18.98 1.02 -5.47
CA GLN A 57 20.33 0.93 -4.95
C GLN A 57 21.33 1.72 -5.80
N SER A 58 21.27 1.61 -7.13
CA SER A 58 22.12 2.41 -8.03
C SER A 58 21.84 3.92 -7.92
N LYS A 59 20.58 4.33 -7.71
CA LYS A 59 20.27 5.73 -7.41
C LYS A 59 20.88 6.17 -6.08
N ALA A 60 20.82 5.34 -5.04
CA ALA A 60 21.42 5.64 -3.74
C ALA A 60 22.93 5.82 -3.83
N GLU A 61 23.62 4.97 -4.60
CA GLU A 61 25.06 5.10 -4.86
C GLU A 61 25.41 6.40 -5.57
N ALA A 62 24.61 6.82 -6.55
CA ALA A 62 24.82 8.07 -7.27
C ALA A 62 24.54 9.33 -6.41
N LEU A 63 23.58 9.24 -5.49
CA LEU A 63 23.13 10.37 -4.66
C LEU A 63 23.83 10.46 -3.30
N GLY A 64 24.48 9.38 -2.84
CA GLY A 64 25.04 9.28 -1.50
C GLY A 64 23.99 9.57 -0.42
N GLU A 65 24.40 10.26 0.66
CA GLU A 65 23.49 10.61 1.78
C GLU A 65 22.27 11.44 1.36
N SER A 66 22.35 12.19 0.25
CA SER A 66 21.23 13.01 -0.23
C SER A 66 20.05 12.17 -0.74
N VAL A 67 20.23 10.85 -0.90
CA VAL A 67 19.15 9.94 -1.31
C VAL A 67 17.94 10.04 -0.38
N TYR A 68 18.12 10.21 0.92
CA TYR A 68 17.01 10.26 1.87
C TYR A 68 16.28 11.61 1.90
N GLU A 69 16.90 12.66 1.36
CA GLU A 69 16.26 13.96 1.17
C GLU A 69 15.48 13.98 -0.15
N GLN A 70 16.03 13.38 -1.20
CA GLN A 70 15.44 13.37 -2.54
C GLN A 70 14.41 12.25 -2.74
N LEU A 71 14.64 11.08 -2.12
CA LEU A 71 13.79 9.90 -2.13
C LEU A 71 13.34 9.61 -0.69
N PRO A 72 12.40 10.40 -0.17
CA PRO A 72 12.03 10.33 1.23
C PRO A 72 11.37 9.03 1.69
N LEU A 73 10.96 8.17 0.75
CA LEU A 73 10.45 6.84 0.99
C LEU A 73 11.40 5.77 0.44
N PHE A 74 12.69 6.08 0.30
CA PHE A 74 13.69 5.16 -0.23
C PHE A 74 13.57 3.75 0.38
N GLY A 75 13.21 2.78 -0.46
CA GLY A 75 13.11 1.38 -0.08
C GLY A 75 11.88 0.99 0.76
N VAL A 76 11.02 1.94 1.11
CA VAL A 76 9.88 1.70 2.00
C VAL A 76 8.81 0.88 1.26
N PRO A 77 8.46 -0.33 1.74
CA PRO A 77 7.49 -1.19 1.09
C PRO A 77 6.07 -0.66 1.30
N PHE A 78 5.28 -0.59 0.22
CA PHE A 78 3.89 -0.20 0.27
C PHE A 78 2.99 -1.05 -0.60
N ALA A 79 1.70 -1.07 -0.29
CA ALA A 79 0.67 -1.70 -1.12
C ALA A 79 -0.38 -0.67 -1.56
N VAL A 80 -1.11 -0.99 -2.61
CA VAL A 80 -2.18 -0.13 -3.12
C VAL A 80 -3.45 -0.94 -3.32
N LYS A 81 -4.61 -0.41 -2.96
CA LYS A 81 -5.90 -1.06 -3.24
C LYS A 81 -6.09 -1.26 -4.75
N ASP A 82 -6.68 -2.38 -5.16
CA ASP A 82 -6.77 -2.75 -6.58
C ASP A 82 -7.60 -1.79 -7.46
N ASN A 83 -8.36 -0.86 -6.87
CA ASN A 83 -9.05 0.19 -7.61
C ASN A 83 -8.15 1.41 -7.94
N PHE A 84 -6.85 1.35 -7.66
CA PHE A 84 -5.86 2.33 -8.12
C PHE A 84 -5.12 1.80 -9.35
N ASP A 85 -4.93 2.69 -10.30
CA ASP A 85 -4.13 2.43 -11.49
C ASP A 85 -2.64 2.35 -11.15
N VAL A 86 -2.00 1.31 -11.69
CA VAL A 86 -0.56 1.12 -11.68
C VAL A 86 -0.17 0.72 -13.10
N ALA A 87 0.68 1.50 -13.74
CA ALA A 87 1.07 1.30 -15.13
C ALA A 87 1.58 -0.13 -15.35
N GLY A 88 1.04 -0.80 -16.38
CA GLY A 88 1.39 -2.18 -16.72
C GLY A 88 0.69 -3.26 -15.89
N MET A 89 -0.06 -2.90 -14.84
CA MET A 89 -0.81 -3.86 -14.01
C MET A 89 -2.32 -3.82 -14.31
N PRO A 90 -3.04 -4.95 -14.15
CA PRO A 90 -4.49 -4.97 -14.20
C PRO A 90 -5.10 -4.15 -13.06
N THR A 91 -6.06 -3.28 -13.36
CA THR A 91 -6.98 -2.67 -12.38
C THR A 91 -8.32 -3.36 -12.54
N THR A 92 -8.80 -4.04 -11.49
CA THR A 92 -10.05 -4.83 -11.56
C THR A 92 -11.15 -4.28 -10.66
N ALA A 93 -10.79 -3.53 -9.62
CA ALA A 93 -11.71 -3.14 -8.54
C ALA A 93 -12.49 -4.35 -7.98
N ALA A 94 -11.82 -5.51 -7.84
CA ALA A 94 -12.41 -6.81 -7.50
C ALA A 94 -13.50 -7.29 -8.47
N CYS A 95 -13.48 -6.85 -9.73
CA CYS A 95 -14.40 -7.27 -10.79
C CYS A 95 -13.63 -7.74 -12.04
N PRO A 96 -13.41 -9.06 -12.22
CA PRO A 96 -12.67 -9.60 -13.37
C PRO A 96 -13.22 -9.14 -14.73
N ALA A 97 -14.55 -9.01 -14.87
CA ALA A 97 -15.20 -8.58 -16.12
C ALA A 97 -14.98 -7.10 -16.46
N PHE A 98 -14.59 -6.26 -15.48
CA PHE A 98 -14.27 -4.85 -15.68
C PHE A 98 -12.78 -4.60 -15.96
N ALA A 99 -11.93 -5.61 -15.74
CA ALA A 99 -10.48 -5.43 -15.69
C ALA A 99 -9.91 -4.77 -16.96
N TYR A 100 -8.95 -3.87 -16.74
CA TYR A 100 -8.12 -3.29 -17.80
C TYR A 100 -6.68 -3.18 -17.32
N VAL A 101 -5.72 -3.19 -18.24
CA VAL A 101 -4.31 -2.88 -17.91
C VAL A 101 -4.14 -1.36 -17.93
N ALA A 102 -3.76 -0.79 -16.79
CA ALA A 102 -3.57 0.65 -16.69
C ALA A 102 -2.34 1.10 -17.50
N LYS A 103 -2.49 2.20 -18.24
CA LYS A 103 -1.40 2.79 -19.05
C LYS A 103 -0.53 3.74 -18.24
N GLU A 104 -1.12 4.39 -17.26
CA GLU A 104 -0.46 5.35 -16.37
C GLU A 104 -0.70 4.95 -14.92
N ASN A 105 0.20 5.38 -14.03
CA ASN A 105 -0.02 5.28 -12.61
C ASN A 105 -1.08 6.29 -12.17
N ALA A 106 -1.87 5.93 -11.15
CA ALA A 106 -2.63 6.91 -10.39
C ALA A 106 -1.68 7.99 -9.85
N HIS A 107 -2.14 9.24 -9.76
CA HIS A 107 -1.27 10.35 -9.42
C HIS A 107 -0.54 10.11 -8.07
N VAL A 108 -1.28 9.69 -7.05
CA VAL A 108 -0.71 9.36 -5.74
C VAL A 108 0.26 8.18 -5.78
N VAL A 109 0.01 7.18 -6.64
CA VAL A 109 0.94 6.05 -6.82
C VAL A 109 2.24 6.52 -7.45
N GLN A 110 2.16 7.34 -8.51
CA GLN A 110 3.34 7.88 -9.18
C GLN A 110 4.22 8.64 -8.18
N ARG A 111 3.62 9.50 -7.35
CA ARG A 111 4.40 10.29 -6.40
C ARG A 111 5.08 9.46 -5.31
N LEU A 112 4.47 8.36 -4.87
CA LEU A 112 5.12 7.41 -3.96
C LEU A 112 6.31 6.71 -4.62
N LEU A 113 6.15 6.28 -5.88
CA LEU A 113 7.23 5.66 -6.65
C LEU A 113 8.38 6.65 -6.89
N ASP A 114 8.07 7.90 -7.24
CA ASP A 114 9.05 8.98 -7.42
C ASP A 114 9.78 9.32 -6.11
N SER A 115 9.13 9.08 -4.97
CA SER A 115 9.71 9.22 -3.63
C SER A 115 10.59 8.03 -3.22
N GLY A 116 10.76 7.03 -4.07
CA GLY A 116 11.59 5.85 -3.83
C GLY A 116 10.90 4.69 -3.10
N ALA A 117 9.57 4.74 -2.94
CA ALA A 117 8.80 3.67 -2.31
C ALA A 117 8.74 2.41 -3.19
N LEU A 118 8.69 1.24 -2.55
CA LEU A 118 8.68 -0.06 -3.22
C LEU A 118 7.27 -0.67 -3.20
N LEU A 119 6.59 -0.66 -4.35
CA LEU A 119 5.25 -1.25 -4.47
C LEU A 119 5.31 -2.78 -4.42
N ILE A 120 4.68 -3.39 -3.41
CA ILE A 120 4.61 -4.84 -3.23
C ILE A 120 3.45 -5.47 -4.02
N GLY A 121 2.34 -4.76 -4.20
CA GLY A 121 1.22 -5.28 -4.96
C GLY A 121 -0.10 -4.51 -4.79
N LYS A 122 -1.11 -5.03 -5.47
CA LYS A 122 -2.50 -4.58 -5.45
C LYS A 122 -3.32 -5.43 -4.48
N THR A 123 -3.87 -4.79 -3.45
CA THR A 123 -4.63 -5.46 -2.38
C THR A 123 -6.10 -5.65 -2.74
N ASN A 124 -6.69 -6.69 -2.16
CA ASN A 124 -8.10 -7.03 -2.30
C ASN A 124 -9.01 -5.99 -1.63
N LEU A 125 -10.26 -5.95 -2.07
CA LEU A 125 -11.29 -5.00 -1.67
C LEU A 125 -12.69 -5.59 -1.82
N ASP A 126 -13.69 -5.00 -1.14
CA ASP A 126 -15.08 -5.19 -1.56
C ASP A 126 -15.26 -4.62 -2.97
N GLN A 127 -15.90 -5.38 -3.87
CA GLN A 127 -16.02 -5.08 -5.29
C GLN A 127 -16.54 -3.65 -5.56
N PHE A 128 -15.89 -2.94 -6.48
CA PHE A 128 -16.10 -1.51 -6.78
C PHE A 128 -16.06 -0.59 -5.55
N ALA A 129 -15.37 -1.00 -4.50
CA ALA A 129 -15.36 -0.34 -3.20
C ALA A 129 -16.75 -0.23 -2.53
N THR A 130 -17.70 -1.10 -2.91
CA THR A 130 -19.08 -1.14 -2.41
C THR A 130 -19.28 -2.18 -1.30
N GLY A 131 -18.72 -1.88 -0.12
CA GLY A 131 -18.89 -2.69 1.08
C GLY A 131 -18.10 -2.14 2.25
N LEU A 132 -18.42 -2.58 3.47
CA LEU A 132 -17.74 -2.19 4.71
C LEU A 132 -17.26 -3.39 5.53
N VAL A 133 -17.25 -4.59 4.95
CA VAL A 133 -16.99 -5.84 5.68
C VAL A 133 -15.83 -6.66 5.12
N GLY A 134 -15.43 -6.47 3.85
CA GLY A 134 -14.27 -7.16 3.27
C GLY A 134 -14.54 -8.56 2.76
N VAL A 135 -15.81 -8.92 2.54
CA VAL A 135 -16.24 -10.27 2.11
C VAL A 135 -16.89 -10.30 0.73
N ARG A 136 -17.03 -9.14 0.06
CA ARG A 136 -17.70 -9.00 -1.24
C ARG A 136 -16.68 -8.95 -2.38
N SER A 137 -15.79 -9.94 -2.45
CA SER A 137 -14.78 -10.06 -3.50
C SER A 137 -14.79 -11.47 -4.10
N PRO A 138 -14.73 -11.62 -5.43
CA PRO A 138 -14.54 -12.93 -6.06
C PRO A 138 -13.14 -13.51 -5.80
N TYR A 139 -12.21 -12.72 -5.27
CA TYR A 139 -10.86 -13.15 -4.88
C TYR A 139 -10.79 -13.68 -3.43
N GLY A 140 -11.93 -13.90 -2.80
CA GLY A 140 -12.05 -14.41 -1.44
C GLY A 140 -12.31 -13.32 -0.40
N ALA A 141 -12.90 -13.75 0.73
CA ALA A 141 -13.15 -12.90 1.88
C ALA A 141 -11.86 -12.69 2.67
N VAL A 142 -11.49 -11.44 2.94
CA VAL A 142 -10.24 -11.13 3.65
C VAL A 142 -10.42 -11.42 5.13
N ARG A 143 -9.58 -12.31 5.66
CA ARG A 143 -9.56 -12.65 7.09
C ARG A 143 -8.99 -11.49 7.90
N ASN A 144 -9.61 -11.16 9.03
CA ASN A 144 -9.09 -10.16 9.95
C ASN A 144 -7.66 -10.51 10.42
N ALA A 145 -6.83 -9.49 10.63
CA ALA A 145 -5.42 -9.66 10.95
C ALA A 145 -5.16 -10.27 12.34
N HIS A 146 -6.07 -10.04 13.28
CA HIS A 146 -5.97 -10.50 14.68
C HIS A 146 -6.68 -11.83 14.89
N ASP A 147 -7.93 -11.95 14.41
CA ASP A 147 -8.73 -13.16 14.56
C ASP A 147 -9.49 -13.48 13.27
N PRO A 148 -9.09 -14.53 12.52
CA PRO A 148 -9.74 -14.94 11.27
C PRO A 148 -11.24 -15.25 11.36
N ALA A 149 -11.80 -15.46 12.56
CA ALA A 149 -13.24 -15.66 12.74
C ALA A 149 -14.05 -14.36 12.55
N TYR A 150 -13.40 -13.20 12.59
CA TYR A 150 -14.03 -11.89 12.41
C TYR A 150 -13.76 -11.32 11.01
N VAL A 151 -14.65 -10.41 10.61
CA VAL A 151 -14.50 -9.66 9.36
C VAL A 151 -13.32 -8.69 9.43
N SER A 152 -12.60 -8.51 8.32
CA SER A 152 -11.53 -7.52 8.21
C SER A 152 -12.04 -6.08 8.18
N GLY A 153 -13.33 -5.89 7.88
CA GLY A 153 -13.86 -4.58 7.49
C GLY A 153 -13.52 -4.27 6.03
N GLY A 154 -14.14 -3.23 5.47
CA GLY A 154 -14.00 -2.89 4.06
C GLY A 154 -14.37 -1.44 3.76
N SER A 155 -14.30 -1.00 2.50
CA SER A 155 -13.96 -1.83 1.34
C SER A 155 -12.46 -2.02 1.15
N SER A 156 -11.58 -1.31 1.87
CA SER A 156 -10.12 -1.44 1.75
C SER A 156 -9.56 -2.58 2.62
N SER A 157 -10.16 -3.76 2.52
CA SER A 157 -9.89 -4.91 3.39
C SER A 157 -8.44 -5.41 3.31
N GLY A 158 -7.96 -5.69 2.10
CA GLY A 158 -6.59 -6.17 1.90
C GLY A 158 -5.55 -5.12 2.30
N SER A 159 -5.80 -3.83 2.05
CA SER A 159 -4.89 -2.74 2.47
C SER A 159 -4.70 -2.72 3.99
N ALA A 160 -5.79 -2.84 4.76
CA ALA A 160 -5.69 -2.82 6.22
C ALA A 160 -4.99 -4.06 6.77
N VAL A 161 -5.31 -5.24 6.24
CA VAL A 161 -4.68 -6.50 6.68
C VAL A 161 -3.21 -6.56 6.30
N ALA A 162 -2.83 -6.08 5.11
CA ALA A 162 -1.42 -6.03 4.69
C ALA A 162 -0.55 -5.21 5.65
N VAL A 163 -1.06 -4.08 6.15
CA VAL A 163 -0.36 -3.25 7.14
C VAL A 163 -0.35 -3.92 8.51
N ALA A 164 -1.51 -4.39 8.98
CA ALA A 164 -1.65 -4.99 10.31
C ALA A 164 -0.84 -6.29 10.49
N ARG A 165 -0.59 -7.04 9.41
CA ARG A 165 0.27 -8.25 9.40
C ARG A 165 1.75 -7.95 9.16
N GLY A 166 2.12 -6.69 8.95
CA GLY A 166 3.49 -6.28 8.67
C GLY A 166 4.01 -6.79 7.33
N TYR A 167 3.14 -6.87 6.31
CA TYR A 167 3.57 -7.18 4.94
C TYR A 167 4.16 -5.94 4.24
N VAL A 168 3.68 -4.76 4.63
CA VAL A 168 4.09 -3.45 4.12
C VAL A 168 4.11 -2.43 5.25
N SER A 169 4.89 -1.37 5.11
CA SER A 169 4.94 -0.27 6.08
C SER A 169 3.67 0.57 6.07
N PHE A 170 3.08 0.75 4.89
CA PHE A 170 1.80 1.43 4.73
C PHE A 170 1.07 0.94 3.47
N ALA A 171 -0.22 1.24 3.38
CA ALA A 171 -1.00 0.95 2.19
C ALA A 171 -1.91 2.12 1.80
N LEU A 172 -2.21 2.23 0.51
CA LEU A 172 -3.27 3.08 0.00
C LEU A 172 -4.60 2.33 -0.07
N GLY A 173 -5.68 3.03 0.23
CA GLY A 173 -7.05 2.60 -0.06
C GLY A 173 -7.96 3.78 -0.33
N THR A 174 -9.27 3.58 -0.25
CA THR A 174 -10.24 4.66 -0.44
C THR A 174 -11.19 4.73 0.74
N ASP A 175 -11.66 5.93 1.06
CA ASP A 175 -12.70 6.17 2.06
C ASP A 175 -13.78 7.07 1.47
N THR A 176 -14.90 6.44 1.09
CA THR A 176 -16.11 7.12 0.59
C THR A 176 -17.10 7.35 1.72
N ALA A 177 -17.35 6.32 2.53
CA ALA A 177 -18.31 6.32 3.64
C ALA A 177 -17.74 5.68 4.91
N GLY A 178 -16.41 5.59 5.03
CA GLY A 178 -15.72 4.85 6.08
C GLY A 178 -14.82 3.74 5.57
N SER A 179 -14.70 3.54 4.25
CA SER A 179 -13.93 2.44 3.66
C SER A 179 -12.42 2.47 3.91
N GLY A 180 -11.92 3.56 4.49
CA GLY A 180 -10.57 3.67 5.06
C GLY A 180 -10.60 3.39 6.56
N ARG A 181 -11.42 4.14 7.30
CA ARG A 181 -11.47 4.12 8.77
C ARG A 181 -12.01 2.83 9.38
N VAL A 182 -13.03 2.22 8.77
CA VAL A 182 -13.66 0.97 9.26
C VAL A 182 -12.67 -0.20 9.27
N PRO A 183 -12.03 -0.57 8.14
CA PRO A 183 -11.07 -1.67 8.15
C PRO A 183 -9.84 -1.36 9.01
N ALA A 184 -9.42 -0.09 9.12
CA ALA A 184 -8.36 0.29 10.04
C ALA A 184 -8.72 -0.01 11.50
N GLY A 185 -9.92 0.40 11.94
CA GLY A 185 -10.41 0.15 13.29
C GLY A 185 -10.54 -1.35 13.60
N PHE A 186 -10.97 -2.17 12.63
CA PHE A 186 -11.13 -3.61 12.84
C PHE A 186 -9.79 -4.36 12.91
N ASN A 187 -8.74 -3.82 12.32
CA ASN A 187 -7.41 -4.43 12.32
C ASN A 187 -6.43 -3.71 13.26
N GLY A 188 -6.90 -2.79 14.11
CA GLY A 188 -6.08 -2.14 15.13
C GLY A 188 -4.95 -1.28 14.58
N ILE A 189 -5.17 -0.64 13.42
CA ILE A 189 -4.20 0.26 12.77
C ILE A 189 -4.79 1.65 12.54
N VAL A 190 -3.99 2.58 12.03
CA VAL A 190 -4.45 3.92 11.68
C VAL A 190 -5.07 3.93 10.29
N GLY A 191 -6.21 4.61 10.15
CA GLY A 191 -6.85 4.88 8.85
C GLY A 191 -7.08 6.36 8.67
N LEU A 192 -6.20 7.03 7.92
CA LEU A 192 -6.30 8.46 7.66
C LEU A 192 -7.17 8.73 6.42
N LYS A 193 -8.33 9.34 6.65
CA LYS A 193 -9.12 9.98 5.58
C LYS A 193 -8.85 11.48 5.58
N PRO A 194 -8.10 12.02 4.60
CA PRO A 194 -7.85 13.44 4.53
C PRO A 194 -9.11 14.24 4.18
N SER A 195 -8.98 15.57 4.17
CA SER A 195 -9.98 16.46 3.60
C SER A 195 -10.20 16.12 2.13
N LEU A 196 -11.45 16.21 1.66
CA LEU A 196 -11.77 15.93 0.26
C LEU A 196 -10.97 16.87 -0.66
N GLY A 197 -10.38 16.31 -1.71
CA GLY A 197 -9.53 17.03 -2.66
C GLY A 197 -8.09 17.28 -2.21
N LEU A 198 -7.72 16.96 -0.96
CA LEU A 198 -6.32 17.13 -0.51
C LEU A 198 -5.37 16.22 -1.29
N PHE A 199 -5.79 15.00 -1.58
CA PHE A 199 -5.07 14.05 -2.44
C PHE A 199 -5.82 13.85 -3.74
N SER A 200 -5.08 13.80 -4.84
CA SER A 200 -5.65 13.59 -6.19
C SER A 200 -6.28 12.20 -6.31
N SER A 201 -7.50 12.14 -6.83
CA SER A 201 -8.18 10.88 -7.18
C SER A 201 -7.95 10.44 -8.64
N ARG A 202 -7.06 11.12 -9.37
CA ARG A 202 -6.74 10.76 -10.77
C ARG A 202 -6.12 9.36 -10.84
N GLY A 203 -6.71 8.50 -11.68
CA GLY A 203 -6.32 7.09 -11.83
C GLY A 203 -6.88 6.17 -10.74
N ILE A 204 -7.98 6.57 -10.08
CA ILE A 204 -8.70 5.71 -9.14
C ILE A 204 -10.09 5.41 -9.71
N VAL A 205 -10.46 4.14 -9.75
CA VAL A 205 -11.81 3.70 -10.11
C VAL A 205 -12.76 4.11 -8.97
N PRO A 206 -13.73 5.00 -9.23
CA PRO A 206 -14.54 5.60 -8.18
C PRO A 206 -15.66 4.66 -7.70
N ALA A 207 -15.97 4.72 -6.40
CA ALA A 207 -17.24 4.22 -5.86
C ALA A 207 -18.31 5.33 -5.93
N PHE A 208 -17.96 6.54 -5.50
CA PHE A 208 -18.81 7.71 -5.60
C PHE A 208 -17.97 8.99 -5.71
N ARG A 209 -17.81 9.50 -6.94
CA ARG A 209 -16.80 10.52 -7.30
C ARG A 209 -16.73 11.74 -6.39
N THR A 210 -17.85 12.23 -5.88
CA THR A 210 -17.89 13.46 -5.06
C THR A 210 -17.54 13.24 -3.59
N LEU A 211 -17.53 11.98 -3.12
CA LEU A 211 -17.18 11.62 -1.74
C LEU A 211 -15.90 10.78 -1.64
N ASP A 212 -15.44 10.22 -2.76
CA ASP A 212 -14.25 9.38 -2.79
C ASP A 212 -13.00 10.17 -2.38
N CYS A 213 -12.28 9.62 -1.42
CA CYS A 213 -11.04 10.16 -0.91
C CYS A 213 -9.97 9.08 -0.91
N PRO A 214 -8.79 9.30 -1.53
CA PRO A 214 -7.64 8.45 -1.28
C PRO A 214 -7.32 8.46 0.21
N ALA A 215 -7.24 7.29 0.83
CA ALA A 215 -6.95 7.09 2.24
C ALA A 215 -5.60 6.37 2.40
N VAL A 216 -4.93 6.63 3.52
CA VAL A 216 -3.63 6.03 3.85
C VAL A 216 -3.77 5.22 5.13
N PHE A 217 -3.17 4.03 5.12
CA PHE A 217 -3.10 3.10 6.23
C PHE A 217 -1.65 2.99 6.71
N PRO A 218 -1.19 3.85 7.63
CA PRO A 218 0.04 3.61 8.35
C PRO A 218 -0.20 2.69 9.55
N LEU A 219 0.89 2.16 10.12
CA LEU A 219 0.80 1.40 11.36
C LEU A 219 0.56 2.34 12.56
N GLU A 220 1.26 3.47 12.61
CA GLU A 220 1.20 4.41 13.73
C GLU A 220 0.80 5.83 13.30
N LEU A 221 0.22 6.61 14.24
CA LEU A 221 -0.17 7.99 13.97
C LEU A 221 1.02 8.88 13.64
N MET A 222 2.22 8.61 14.20
CA MET A 222 3.41 9.40 13.87
C MET A 222 3.82 9.22 12.41
N GLN A 223 3.64 8.04 11.84
CA GLN A 223 3.81 7.83 10.40
C GLN A 223 2.74 8.55 9.57
N ALA A 224 1.59 8.87 10.18
CA ALA A 224 0.50 9.64 9.60
C ALA A 224 0.62 11.17 9.77
N SER A 225 1.30 11.64 10.82
CA SER A 225 1.30 13.04 11.28
C SER A 225 2.65 13.72 11.21
N GLN A 226 3.75 12.97 11.32
CA GLN A 226 5.07 13.50 11.00
C GLN A 226 5.12 13.71 9.49
N GLY A 227 5.95 14.65 9.06
CA GLY A 227 6.41 14.75 7.68
C GLY A 227 7.21 13.53 7.24
N ALA A 228 6.69 12.30 7.43
CA ALA A 228 7.02 11.14 6.62
C ALA A 228 6.81 11.63 5.20
N PRO A 229 7.88 11.84 4.41
CA PRO A 229 7.73 12.72 3.26
C PRO A 229 6.97 12.04 2.11
N GLY A 230 6.47 10.82 2.38
CA GLY A 230 5.38 10.15 1.67
C GLY A 230 4.02 10.84 1.65
N LEU A 231 3.54 11.46 2.74
CA LEU A 231 2.23 12.16 2.72
C LEU A 231 2.31 13.53 2.04
N ALA A 232 3.43 14.23 2.23
CA ALA A 232 3.75 15.44 1.47
C ALA A 232 3.86 15.14 -0.04
N ALA A 233 4.36 13.95 -0.38
CA ALA A 233 4.35 13.45 -1.74
C ALA A 233 2.94 13.11 -2.26
N LEU A 234 1.85 13.19 -1.51
CA LEU A 234 0.50 12.94 -2.06
C LEU A 234 -0.28 14.21 -2.41
N HIS A 235 0.30 15.38 -2.16
CA HIS A 235 -0.28 16.65 -2.56
C HIS A 235 -0.34 16.80 -4.09
N PRO A 236 -1.34 17.55 -4.61
CA PRO A 236 -1.55 17.75 -6.04
C PRO A 236 -0.33 18.36 -6.76
#